data_AF-A0A820M5C3-F1
#
_entry.id   AF-A0A820M5C3-F1
#
_cell.length_a   1.000
_cell.length_b   1.000
_cell.length_c   1.000
_cell.angle_alpha   90.00
_cell.angle_beta   90.00
_cell.angle_gamma   90.00
#
_symmetry.space_group_name_H-M   'P 1'
#
loop_
_entity.id
_entity.type
_entity.pdbx_description
1 polymer ?
#
loop_
_entity_poly.entity_id
_entity_poly.type
_entity_poly.pdbx_seq_one_letter_code
_entity_poly.pdbx_strand_id
1 'polypeptide(L)'
;VRWNTTYQMIDRLFEHQNLVDIIVRRKFDGLTVCQTNRLKLAALNPDDWDVLRALHQVLTGFDVATTIVSASHYPTLSDSFWAITKLRQILISNTDQSRYVEFLKTTALNYLDMYIEKHLSKGQQEGMLVS
;
A
#
# COMPACT_ATOMS: atom_id res chain seq x y z
N VAL A 1 -12.54 0.01 10.63
CA VAL A 1 -11.98 0.47 9.34
C VAL A 1 -11.61 1.96 9.46
N ARG A 2 -10.38 2.29 9.90
CA ARG A 2 -9.98 3.71 10.06
C ARG A 2 -8.59 4.07 9.50
N TRP A 3 -7.73 3.09 9.23
CA TRP A 3 -6.32 3.33 8.89
C TRP A 3 -5.92 2.89 7.47
N ASN A 4 -6.82 2.20 6.74
CA ASN A 4 -6.53 1.61 5.41
C ASN A 4 -7.28 2.33 4.28
N THR A 5 -7.72 3.58 4.52
CA THR A 5 -8.53 4.34 3.56
C THR A 5 -7.79 4.60 2.25
N THR A 6 -6.49 4.88 2.32
CA THR A 6 -5.65 5.11 1.12
C THR A 6 -5.52 3.83 0.29
N TYR A 7 -5.28 2.69 0.93
CA TYR A 7 -5.21 1.40 0.25
C TYR A 7 -6.53 1.08 -0.44
N GLN A 8 -7.66 1.16 0.29
CA GLN A 8 -9.00 0.89 -0.27
C GLN A 8 -9.38 1.85 -1.39
N MET A 9 -8.94 3.11 -1.33
CA MET A 9 -9.17 4.09 -2.38
C MET A 9 -8.42 3.69 -3.67
N ILE A 10 -7.13 3.33 -3.54
CA ILE A 10 -6.31 2.94 -4.69
C ILE A 10 -6.81 1.61 -5.28
N ASP A 11 -7.20 0.67 -4.43
CA ASP A 11 -7.77 -0.61 -4.85
C ASP A 11 -9.03 -0.43 -5.71
N ARG A 12 -9.98 0.37 -5.22
CA ARG A 12 -11.18 0.74 -5.98
C ARG A 12 -10.88 1.52 -7.26
N LEU A 13 -9.84 2.37 -7.24
CA LEU A 13 -9.41 3.11 -8.42
C LEU A 13 -8.93 2.15 -9.52
N PHE A 14 -8.21 1.09 -9.16
CA PHE A 14 -7.80 0.05 -10.10
C PHE A 14 -8.98 -0.75 -10.64
N GLU A 15 -9.93 -1.16 -9.79
CA GLU A 15 -11.14 -1.86 -10.22
C GLU A 15 -11.93 -1.07 -11.28
N HIS A 16 -11.91 0.27 -11.18
CA HIS A 16 -12.68 1.17 -12.04
C HIS A 16 -11.81 1.90 -13.07
N GLN A 17 -10.57 1.46 -13.30
CA GLN A 17 -9.61 2.12 -14.21
C GLN A 17 -10.22 2.38 -15.59
N ASN A 18 -10.87 1.39 -16.18
CA ASN A 18 -11.51 1.51 -17.49
C ASN A 18 -12.58 2.61 -17.52
N LEU A 19 -13.37 2.74 -16.44
CA LEU A 19 -14.42 3.76 -16.36
C LEU A 19 -13.81 5.15 -16.21
N VAL A 20 -12.75 5.29 -15.40
CA VAL A 20 -12.01 6.56 -15.27
C VAL A 20 -11.45 6.98 -16.62
N ASP A 21 -10.82 6.07 -17.36
CA ASP A 21 -10.27 6.35 -18.68
C ASP A 21 -11.36 6.76 -19.70
N ILE A 22 -12.53 6.10 -19.66
CA ILE A 22 -13.67 6.46 -20.49
C ILE A 22 -14.17 7.86 -20.14
N ILE A 23 -14.37 8.16 -18.85
CA ILE A 23 -14.88 9.46 -18.39
C ILE A 23 -13.92 10.58 -18.78
N VAL A 24 -12.63 10.40 -18.57
CA VAL A 24 -11.63 11.43 -18.85
C VAL A 24 -11.51 11.71 -20.36
N ARG A 25 -11.67 10.69 -21.21
CA ARG A 25 -11.54 10.81 -22.67
C ARG A 25 -12.84 11.20 -23.38
N ARG A 26 -13.99 10.98 -22.75
CA ARG A 26 -15.31 11.29 -23.33
C ARG A 26 -15.61 12.78 -23.27
N LYS A 27 -16.16 13.33 -24.35
CA LYS A 27 -16.80 14.64 -24.33
C LYS A 27 -18.20 14.48 -23.74
N PHE A 28 -18.48 15.19 -22.65
CA PHE A 28 -19.82 15.27 -22.08
C PHE A 28 -20.46 16.60 -22.47
N ASP A 29 -21.66 16.50 -23.02
CA ASP A 29 -22.49 17.66 -23.31
C ASP A 29 -23.00 18.24 -21.98
N GLY A 30 -22.94 19.57 -21.81
CA GLY A 30 -23.39 20.26 -20.60
C GLY A 30 -22.31 20.54 -19.54
N LEU A 31 -21.06 20.10 -19.74
CA LEU A 31 -19.94 20.52 -18.89
C LEU A 31 -19.44 21.92 -19.28
N THR A 32 -19.15 22.74 -18.27
CA THR A 32 -18.44 24.00 -18.48
C THR A 32 -16.98 23.75 -18.88
N VAL A 33 -16.38 24.68 -19.62
CA VAL A 33 -14.96 24.61 -20.03
C VAL A 33 -14.02 24.37 -18.84
N CYS A 34 -14.29 25.00 -17.69
CA CYS A 34 -13.52 24.80 -16.47
C CYS A 34 -13.63 23.35 -15.94
N GLN A 35 -14.83 22.75 -15.95
CA GLN A 35 -15.03 21.37 -15.52
C GLN A 35 -14.36 20.37 -16.48
N THR A 36 -14.45 20.61 -17.79
CA THR A 36 -13.76 19.79 -18.80
C THR A 36 -12.24 19.85 -18.62
N ASN A 37 -11.68 21.03 -18.35
CA ASN A 37 -10.24 21.17 -18.10
C ASN A 37 -9.81 20.47 -16.81
N ARG A 38 -10.62 20.53 -15.74
CA ARG A 38 -10.35 19.78 -14.50
C ARG A 38 -10.36 18.27 -14.71
N LEU A 39 -11.29 17.75 -15.52
CA LEU A 39 -11.34 16.33 -15.87
C LEU A 39 -10.12 15.88 -16.66
N LYS A 40 -9.66 16.71 -17.60
CA LYS A 40 -8.42 16.44 -18.36
C LYS A 40 -7.17 16.43 -17.46
N LEU A 41 -7.13 17.30 -16.45
CA LEU A 41 -6.05 17.30 -15.46
C LEU A 41 -6.09 16.08 -14.52
N ALA A 42 -7.25 15.42 -14.40
CA ALA A 42 -7.39 14.18 -13.65
C ALA A 42 -7.02 12.94 -14.48
N ALA A 43 -6.60 13.11 -15.75
CA ALA A 43 -6.10 12.02 -16.58
C ALA A 43 -4.78 11.50 -16.02
N LEU A 44 -4.74 10.22 -15.67
CA LEU A 44 -3.51 9.55 -15.26
C LEU A 44 -2.77 9.03 -16.50
N ASN A 45 -1.48 9.34 -16.58
CA ASN A 45 -0.60 8.79 -17.60
C ASN A 45 -0.17 7.36 -17.22
N PRO A 46 0.38 6.57 -18.16
CA PRO A 46 0.88 5.23 -17.87
C PRO A 46 1.86 5.19 -16.69
N ASP A 47 2.77 6.16 -16.60
CA ASP A 47 3.73 6.28 -15.49
C ASP A 47 3.03 6.53 -14.15
N ASP A 48 1.94 7.32 -14.12
CA ASP A 48 1.17 7.56 -12.89
C ASP A 48 0.50 6.27 -12.40
N TRP A 49 0.01 5.45 -13.34
CA TRP A 49 -0.52 4.11 -13.03
C TRP A 49 0.57 3.17 -12.50
N ASP A 50 1.80 3.26 -13.00
CA ASP A 50 2.93 2.48 -12.47
C ASP A 50 3.28 2.86 -11.03
N VAL A 51 3.27 4.16 -10.71
CA VAL A 51 3.47 4.64 -9.35
C VAL A 51 2.34 4.16 -8.43
N LEU A 52 1.08 4.25 -8.88
CA LEU A 52 -0.07 3.77 -8.11
C LEU A 52 -0.01 2.27 -7.87
N ARG A 53 0.44 1.48 -8.86
CA ARG A 53 0.62 0.02 -8.72
C ARG A 53 1.72 -0.28 -7.71
N ALA A 54 2.82 0.45 -7.78
CA ALA A 54 3.90 0.32 -6.82
C ALA A 54 3.44 0.62 -5.38
N LEU A 55 2.67 1.70 -5.22
CA LEU A 55 2.13 2.08 -3.93
C LEU A 55 1.13 1.03 -3.41
N HIS A 56 0.23 0.53 -4.26
CA HIS A 56 -0.74 -0.51 -3.89
C HIS A 56 -0.06 -1.80 -3.42
N GLN A 57 1.00 -2.24 -4.11
CA GLN A 57 1.75 -3.44 -3.72
C GLN A 57 2.40 -3.30 -2.34
N VAL A 58 2.99 -2.13 -2.04
CA VAL A 58 3.59 -1.87 -0.73
C VAL A 58 2.51 -1.80 0.34
N LEU A 59 1.43 -1.05 0.09
CA LEU A 59 0.32 -0.89 1.03
C LEU A 59 -0.40 -2.20 1.33
N THR A 60 -0.46 -3.14 0.37
CA THR A 60 -1.04 -4.47 0.59
C THR A 60 -0.37 -5.19 1.75
N GLY A 61 0.96 -5.08 1.89
CA GLY A 61 1.67 -5.68 3.02
C GLY A 61 1.23 -5.11 4.37
N PHE A 62 1.02 -3.80 4.43
CA PHE A 62 0.55 -3.12 5.63
C PHE A 62 -0.92 -3.41 5.94
N ASP A 63 -1.77 -3.55 4.91
CA ASP A 63 -3.16 -3.94 5.06
C ASP A 63 -3.28 -5.36 5.65
N VAL A 64 -2.48 -6.31 5.14
CA VAL A 64 -2.38 -7.68 5.69
C VAL A 64 -1.91 -7.66 7.14
N ALA A 65 -0.81 -6.95 7.45
CA ALA A 65 -0.29 -6.86 8.81
C ALA A 65 -1.31 -6.24 9.78
N THR A 66 -1.99 -5.18 9.36
CA THR A 66 -3.03 -4.51 10.15
C THR A 66 -4.25 -5.43 10.36
N THR A 67 -4.63 -6.19 9.33
CA THR A 67 -5.72 -7.16 9.41
C THR A 67 -5.40 -8.27 10.42
N ILE A 68 -4.17 -8.79 10.42
CA ILE A 68 -3.72 -9.79 11.39
C ILE A 68 -3.86 -9.26 12.83
N VAL A 69 -3.32 -8.07 13.10
CA VAL A 69 -3.34 -7.49 14.46
C VAL A 69 -4.77 -7.12 14.89
N SER A 70 -5.61 -6.69 13.95
CA SER A 70 -7.00 -6.29 14.24
C SER A 70 -8.01 -7.43 14.24
N ALA A 71 -7.64 -8.63 13.78
CA ALA A 71 -8.51 -9.80 13.81
C ALA A 71 -8.72 -10.33 15.24
N SER A 72 -7.74 -10.14 16.12
CA SER A 72 -7.86 -10.51 17.52
C SER A 72 -8.59 -9.44 18.32
N HIS A 73 -9.45 -9.86 19.25
CA HIS A 73 -10.09 -8.94 20.20
C HIS A 73 -9.04 -8.30 21.14
N TYR A 74 -7.93 -9.00 21.38
CA TYR A 74 -6.76 -8.52 22.11
C TYR A 74 -5.49 -8.91 21.35
N PRO A 75 -4.84 -7.97 20.64
CA PRO A 75 -3.62 -8.28 19.91
C PRO A 75 -2.54 -8.74 20.87
N THR A 76 -2.00 -9.93 20.61
CA THR A 76 -0.92 -10.52 21.38
C THR A 76 0.45 -10.18 20.79
N LEU A 77 1.50 -10.45 21.55
CA LEU A 77 2.88 -10.30 21.06
C LEU A 77 3.15 -11.24 19.87
N SER A 78 2.58 -12.44 19.87
CA SER A 78 2.68 -13.40 18.75
C SER A 78 1.95 -12.90 17.50
N ASP A 79 0.78 -12.26 17.63
CA ASP A 79 0.07 -11.66 16.49
C ASP A 79 0.90 -10.54 15.85
N SER A 80 1.52 -9.71 16.71
CA SER A 80 2.39 -8.62 16.30
C SER A 80 3.65 -9.14 15.60
N PHE A 81 4.25 -10.21 16.14
CA PHE A 81 5.37 -10.88 15.49
C PHE A 81 5.00 -11.40 14.11
N TRP A 82 3.90 -12.16 14.03
CA TRP A 82 3.46 -12.75 12.77
C TRP A 82 3.14 -11.68 11.72
N ALA A 83 2.52 -10.57 12.13
CA ALA A 83 2.27 -9.42 11.27
C ALA A 83 3.57 -8.80 10.73
N ILE A 84 4.59 -8.60 11.59
CA ILE A 84 5.90 -8.07 11.18
C ILE A 84 6.61 -9.04 10.23
N THR A 85 6.62 -10.34 10.52
CA THR A 85 7.24 -11.35 9.67
C THR A 85 6.59 -11.37 8.29
N LYS A 86 5.25 -11.32 8.23
CA LYS A 86 4.51 -11.28 6.96
C LYS A 86 4.76 -10.00 6.18
N LEU A 87 4.74 -8.85 6.85
CA LEU A 87 5.07 -7.57 6.24
C LEU A 87 6.47 -7.61 5.61
N ARG A 88 7.47 -8.05 6.38
CA ARG A 88 8.86 -8.16 5.90
C ARG A 88 8.98 -9.11 4.69
N GLN A 89 8.30 -10.26 4.70
CA GLN A 89 8.26 -11.17 3.55
C GLN A 89 7.73 -10.48 2.28
N ILE A 90 6.64 -9.71 2.39
CA ILE A 90 6.03 -8.99 1.26
C ILE A 90 6.97 -7.89 0.74
N LEU A 91 7.63 -7.17 1.64
CA LEU A 91 8.60 -6.12 1.29
C LEU A 91 9.89 -6.68 0.65
N ILE A 92 10.33 -7.88 1.02
CA ILE A 92 11.50 -8.53 0.41
C ILE A 92 11.16 -9.17 -0.94
N SER A 93 9.94 -9.67 -1.10
CA SER A 93 9.53 -10.35 -2.33
C SER A 93 9.56 -9.40 -3.53
N ASN A 94 10.47 -9.63 -4.48
CA ASN A 94 10.53 -8.87 -5.73
C ASN A 94 9.89 -9.69 -6.84
N THR A 95 8.56 -9.65 -6.89
CA THR A 95 7.78 -10.24 -7.98
C THR A 95 7.66 -9.31 -9.19
N ASP A 96 8.00 -8.03 -9.05
CA ASP A 96 7.76 -7.01 -10.08
C ASP A 96 9.03 -6.20 -10.38
N GLN A 97 9.24 -5.82 -11.64
CA GLN A 97 10.47 -5.13 -12.13
C GLN A 97 10.37 -3.59 -12.12
N SER A 98 9.32 -3.03 -11.54
CA SER A 98 9.14 -1.57 -11.49
C SER A 98 10.14 -0.92 -10.52
N ARG A 99 10.87 0.08 -11.02
CA ARG A 99 11.80 0.89 -10.20
C ARG A 99 11.11 1.57 -9.02
N TYR A 100 9.83 1.94 -9.18
CA TYR A 100 9.04 2.53 -8.10
C TYR A 100 8.73 1.51 -7.01
N VAL A 101 8.42 0.26 -7.38
CA VAL A 101 8.19 -0.83 -6.42
C VAL A 101 9.44 -1.08 -5.61
N GLU A 102 10.58 -1.25 -6.28
CA GLU A 102 11.87 -1.50 -5.63
C GLU A 102 12.24 -0.38 -4.66
N PHE A 103 12.12 0.88 -5.10
CA PHE A 103 12.42 2.05 -4.27
C PHE A 103 11.52 2.12 -3.03
N LEU A 104 10.21 1.97 -3.19
CA LEU A 104 9.26 2.05 -2.09
C LEU A 104 9.39 0.88 -1.12
N LYS A 105 9.57 -0.35 -1.63
CA LYS A 105 9.80 -1.54 -0.78
C LYS A 105 11.07 -1.43 0.02
N THR A 106 12.19 -1.02 -0.61
CA THR A 106 13.48 -0.84 0.07
C THR A 106 13.37 0.23 1.15
N THR A 107 12.72 1.35 0.84
CA THR A 107 12.51 2.43 1.80
C THR A 107 11.66 1.98 2.98
N ALA A 108 10.54 1.31 2.73
CA ALA A 108 9.67 0.78 3.77
C ALA A 108 10.36 -0.27 4.64
N LEU A 109 11.17 -1.14 4.04
CA LEU A 109 11.96 -2.14 4.76
C LEU A 109 13.00 -1.49 5.68
N ASN A 110 13.74 -0.50 5.18
CA ASN A 110 14.70 0.24 5.99
C ASN A 110 14.04 0.93 7.19
N TYR A 111 12.86 1.54 6.99
CA TYR A 111 12.10 2.13 8.09
C TYR A 111 11.61 1.09 9.09
N LEU A 112 11.14 -0.07 8.63
CA LEU A 112 10.70 -1.17 9.49
C LEU A 112 11.87 -1.69 10.33
N ASP A 113 13.03 -1.92 9.72
CA ASP A 113 14.22 -2.43 10.39
C ASP A 113 14.74 -1.43 11.44
N MET A 114 14.84 -0.16 11.07
CA MET A 114 15.19 0.91 12.01
C MET A 114 14.21 0.98 13.19
N TYR A 115 12.90 0.83 12.95
CA TYR A 115 11.90 0.87 14.00
C TYR A 115 12.05 -0.33 14.96
N ILE A 116 12.28 -1.53 14.41
CA ILE A 116 12.51 -2.74 15.20
C ILE A 116 13.77 -2.62 16.04
N GLU A 117 14.88 -2.16 15.48
CA GLU A 117 16.14 -1.97 16.21
C GLU A 117 16.02 -0.94 17.34
N LYS A 118 15.25 0.13 17.11
CA LYS A 118 15.07 1.21 18.09
C LYS A 118 14.15 0.82 19.24
N HIS A 119 13.14 -0.01 18.99
CA HIS A 119 12.04 -0.23 19.94
C HIS A 119 11.97 -1.65 20.51
N LEU A 120 12.68 -2.63 19.95
CA LEU A 120 12.74 -4.00 20.46
C LEU A 120 14.17 -4.33 20.91
N SER A 121 14.32 -4.73 22.17
CA SER A 121 15.59 -5.26 22.68
C SER A 121 15.92 -6.61 22.03
N LYS A 122 17.22 -6.98 21.94
CA LYS A 122 17.64 -8.27 21.37
C LYS A 122 16.95 -9.47 22.03
N GLY A 123 16.76 -9.45 23.35
CA GLY A 123 16.03 -10.51 24.06
C GLY A 123 14.54 -10.60 23.71
N GLN A 124 13.90 -9.49 23.36
CA GLN A 124 12.51 -9.49 22.85
C GLN A 124 12.45 -9.99 21.40
N GLN A 125 13.44 -9.62 20.58
CA GLN A 125 13.55 -10.15 19.21
C GLN A 125 13.78 -11.67 19.21
N GLU A 126 14.61 -12.17 20.12
CA GLU A 126 14.88 -13.60 20.31
C GLU A 126 13.68 -14.33 20.93
N GLY A 127 13.02 -13.76 21.94
CA GLY A 127 11.83 -14.35 22.56
C GLY A 127 10.64 -14.51 21.61
N MET A 128 10.54 -13.64 20.59
CA MET A 128 9.53 -13.75 19.53
C MET A 128 9.79 -14.90 18.55
N LEU A 129 11.01 -15.43 18.45
CA LEU A 129 11.35 -16.57 17.59
C LEU A 129 11.01 -17.94 18.19
N VAL A 130 10.67 -17.99 19.49
CA VAL A 130 10.57 -19.23 20.30
C VAL A 130 9.10 -19.59 20.63
N SER A 131 8.12 -18.81 20.18
CA SER A 131 6.68 -19.02 20.44
C SER A 131 5.98 -19.77 19.32
#